data_AF-A0AAV0KPV5-F1
#
_entry.id   AF-A0AAV0KPV5-F1
#
_cell.length_a   1.000
_cell.length_b   1.000
_cell.length_c   1.000
_cell.angle_alpha   90.00
_cell.angle_beta   90.00
_cell.angle_gamma   90.00
#
_symmetry.space_group_name_H-M   'P 1'
#
loop_
_entity.id
_entity.type
_entity.pdbx_description
1 polymer ?
#
loop_
_entity_poly.entity_id
_entity_poly.type
_entity_poly.pdbx_seq_one_letter_code
_entity_poly.pdbx_strand_id
1 'polypeptide(L)'
;MTDPDVPGPSDPFLREHLHWIVTDIPGTTDATFGREVVSYEIPRPNIGIHRFVFVLFRQDRRQCLVANPLPPSSSSSSARDYFSTRDFATLNGLGLPVAAVYFNAQRETAARRR
;
A
#
# COMPACT_ATOMS: atom_id res chain seq x y z
N MET A 1 -1.09 -2.25 -0.28
CA MET A 1 -1.97 -1.14 -0.70
C MET A 1 -1.13 0.12 -0.70
N THR A 2 -1.08 0.83 -1.83
CA THR A 2 -0.28 2.04 -1.99
C THR A 2 -1.10 3.18 -2.58
N ASP A 3 -0.68 4.41 -2.31
CA ASP A 3 -1.24 5.65 -2.84
C ASP A 3 -0.16 6.42 -3.63
N PRO A 4 -0.26 6.47 -4.98
CA PRO A 4 0.72 7.16 -5.82
C PRO A 4 0.47 8.67 -5.91
N ASP A 5 -0.55 9.19 -5.23
CA ASP A 5 -1.05 10.56 -5.39
C ASP A 5 -0.76 11.45 -4.16
N VAL A 6 0.12 11.05 -3.23
CA VAL A 6 0.44 11.85 -2.03
C VAL A 6 1.45 12.96 -2.33
N PRO A 7 1.21 14.22 -1.85
CA PRO A 7 0.07 14.68 -1.05
C PRO A 7 -1.18 15.09 -1.85
N GLY A 8 -1.08 15.23 -3.17
CA GLY A 8 -2.22 15.38 -4.07
C GLY A 8 -1.87 14.93 -5.50
N PRO A 9 -2.86 14.58 -6.32
CA PRO A 9 -2.64 13.96 -7.64
C PRO A 9 -1.93 14.86 -8.65
N SER A 10 -1.97 16.18 -8.46
CA SER A 10 -1.33 17.15 -9.35
C SER A 10 0.19 17.29 -9.12
N ASP A 11 0.65 17.08 -7.89
CA ASP A 11 2.06 17.16 -7.51
C ASP A 11 2.40 16.09 -6.44
N PRO A 12 2.48 14.82 -6.84
CA PRO A 12 2.62 13.71 -5.89
C PRO A 12 4.09 13.44 -5.53
N PHE A 13 4.75 14.39 -4.88
CA PHE A 13 6.18 14.30 -4.57
C PHE A 13 6.52 13.31 -3.44
N LEU A 14 5.54 12.82 -2.67
CA LEU A 14 5.72 11.81 -1.61
C LEU A 14 5.37 10.38 -2.08
N ARG A 15 5.07 10.19 -3.37
CA ARG A 15 4.66 8.90 -3.92
C ARG A 15 5.75 7.82 -3.85
N GLU A 16 5.40 6.56 -3.69
CA GLU A 16 4.08 6.04 -3.28
C GLU A 16 3.98 6.06 -1.74
N HIS A 17 2.81 6.38 -1.19
CA HIS A 17 2.56 6.23 0.24
C HIS A 17 2.01 4.82 0.54
N LEU A 18 2.61 4.15 1.52
CA LEU A 18 2.30 2.78 1.85
C LEU A 18 1.20 2.67 2.93
N HIS A 19 0.01 2.18 2.53
CA HIS A 19 -1.12 2.00 3.45
C HIS A 19 -1.17 0.65 4.16
N TRP A 20 -0.73 -0.42 3.51
CA TRP A 20 -0.90 -1.78 4.05
C TRP A 20 0.00 -2.79 3.35
N ILE A 21 0.65 -3.69 4.09
CA ILE A 21 1.37 -4.86 3.55
C ILE A 21 1.03 -6.10 4.37
N VAL A 22 0.57 -7.12 3.66
CA VAL A 22 0.40 -8.48 4.19
C VAL A 22 1.15 -9.44 3.31
N THR A 23 1.80 -10.41 3.93
CA THR A 23 2.71 -11.36 3.29
C THR A 23 2.37 -12.77 3.75
N ASP A 24 2.95 -13.78 3.12
CA ASP A 24 2.78 -15.19 3.47
C ASP A 24 1.32 -15.66 3.48
N ILE A 25 0.47 -15.04 2.65
CA ILE A 25 -0.95 -15.39 2.49
C ILE A 25 -1.03 -16.77 1.82
N PRO A 26 -1.66 -17.78 2.45
CA PRO A 26 -1.93 -19.05 1.79
C PRO A 26 -2.80 -18.86 0.54
N GLY A 27 -2.43 -19.48 -0.58
CA GLY A 27 -3.06 -19.20 -1.88
C GLY A 27 -4.56 -19.51 -2.01
N THR A 28 -5.15 -20.18 -1.03
CA THR A 28 -6.59 -20.51 -0.98
C THR A 28 -7.34 -19.74 0.11
N THR A 29 -6.71 -18.75 0.74
CA THR A 29 -7.29 -17.97 1.83
C THR A 29 -7.24 -16.47 1.52
N ASP A 30 -7.80 -15.65 2.41
CA ASP A 30 -7.70 -14.20 2.34
C ASP A 30 -6.48 -13.66 3.13
N ALA A 31 -6.32 -12.34 3.09
CA ALA A 31 -5.22 -11.65 3.76
C ALA A 31 -5.21 -11.80 5.29
N THR A 32 -6.31 -12.22 5.94
CA THR A 32 -6.34 -12.37 7.41
C THR A 32 -5.49 -13.54 7.91
N PHE A 33 -5.17 -14.50 7.03
CA PHE A 33 -4.28 -15.63 7.31
C PHE A 33 -2.81 -15.34 7.01
N GLY A 34 -2.51 -14.19 6.42
CA GLY A 34 -1.15 -13.75 6.16
C GLY A 34 -0.50 -13.12 7.40
N ARG A 35 0.79 -12.82 7.26
CA ARG A 35 1.56 -12.01 8.20
C ARG A 35 1.44 -10.54 7.83
N GLU A 36 0.82 -9.75 8.69
CA GLU A 36 0.79 -8.30 8.53
C GLU A 36 2.18 -7.72 8.86
N VAL A 37 2.77 -7.02 7.88
CA VAL A 37 4.11 -6.42 8.01
C VAL A 37 4.00 -4.91 8.20
N VAL A 38 3.06 -4.28 7.49
CA VAL A 38 2.69 -2.88 7.70
C VAL A 38 1.20 -2.85 7.98
N SER A 39 0.84 -2.39 9.18
CA SER A 39 -0.55 -2.30 9.61
C SER A 39 -1.38 -1.39 8.72
N TYR A 40 -2.64 -1.76 8.53
CA TYR A 40 -3.56 -1.01 7.69
C TYR A 40 -3.74 0.43 8.19
N GLU A 41 -3.48 1.40 7.31
CA GLU A 41 -3.78 2.81 7.51
C GLU A 41 -4.98 3.24 6.65
N ILE A 42 -6.01 3.78 7.31
CA ILE A 42 -7.24 4.24 6.66
C ILE A 42 -6.91 5.36 5.65
N PRO A 43 -7.38 5.27 4.38
CA PRO A 43 -7.33 6.35 3.41
C PRO A 43 -7.88 7.67 3.94
N ARG A 44 -7.04 8.70 4.01
CA ARG A 44 -7.42 10.06 4.40
C ARG A 44 -6.82 11.10 3.45
N PRO A 45 -7.24 11.10 2.18
CA PRO A 45 -6.76 12.08 1.20
C PRO A 45 -7.10 13.50 1.65
N ASN A 46 -6.12 14.39 1.60
CA ASN A 46 -6.28 15.79 2.03
C ASN A 46 -6.75 16.68 0.87
N ILE A 47 -6.20 16.47 -0.33
CA ILE A 47 -6.39 17.33 -1.51
C ILE A 47 -6.62 16.47 -2.75
N GLY A 48 -7.74 16.69 -3.44
CA GLY A 48 -8.04 15.98 -4.68
C GLY A 48 -8.55 14.56 -4.48
N ILE A 49 -8.57 13.80 -5.58
CA ILE A 49 -9.02 12.41 -5.65
C ILE A 49 -7.78 11.53 -5.77
N HIS A 50 -7.56 10.67 -4.79
CA HIS A 50 -6.41 9.77 -4.72
C HIS A 50 -6.79 8.37 -5.17
N ARG A 51 -5.84 7.68 -5.80
CA ARG A 51 -5.95 6.27 -6.19
C ARG A 51 -5.34 5.40 -5.11
N PHE A 52 -6.12 4.49 -4.55
CA PHE A 52 -5.62 3.48 -3.62
C PHE A 52 -5.52 2.16 -4.36
N VAL A 53 -4.30 1.67 -4.53
CA VAL A 53 -3.99 0.50 -5.35
C VAL A 53 -3.67 -0.70 -4.47
N PHE A 54 -4.44 -1.77 -4.62
CA PHE A 54 -4.08 -3.09 -4.13
C PHE A 54 -3.34 -3.84 -5.23
N VAL A 55 -2.14 -4.32 -4.92
CA VAL A 55 -1.33 -5.13 -5.83
C VAL A 55 -1.06 -6.47 -5.13
N LEU A 56 -1.35 -7.56 -5.81
CA LEU A 56 -1.11 -8.92 -5.32
C LEU A 56 0.03 -9.55 -6.11
N PHE A 57 0.98 -10.13 -5.38
CA PHE A 57 2.10 -10.87 -5.94
C PHE A 57 2.06 -12.32 -5.46
N ARG A 58 2.57 -13.24 -6.27
CA ARG A 58 2.74 -14.63 -5.86
C ARG A 58 4.11 -14.81 -5.21
N GLN A 59 4.13 -15.33 -3.99
CA GLN A 59 5.36 -15.77 -3.34
C GLN A 59 5.64 -17.23 -3.72
N ASP A 60 6.79 -17.51 -4.35
CA ASP A 60 7.16 -18.88 -4.74
C ASP A 60 7.73 -19.70 -3.56
N ARG A 61 8.11 -19.06 -2.46
CA ARG A 61 8.59 -19.71 -1.24
C ARG A 61 8.08 -18.96 0.00
N ARG A 62 7.87 -19.68 1.11
CA ARG A 62 7.78 -19.07 2.44
C ARG A 62 9.14 -18.49 2.79
N GLN A 63 9.37 -17.24 2.40
CA GLN A 63 10.52 -16.47 2.82
C GLN A 63 10.07 -15.40 3.79
N CYS A 64 10.82 -15.20 4.87
CA CYS A 64 10.85 -13.89 5.51
C CYS A 64 11.35 -12.92 4.44
N LEU A 65 10.43 -12.17 3.83
CA LEU A 65 10.77 -11.03 2.97
C LEU A 65 11.84 -10.23 3.70
N VAL A 66 12.96 -9.99 3.02
CA VAL A 66 14.15 -9.42 3.65
C VAL A 66 13.74 -8.04 4.17
N ALA A 67 13.63 -7.96 5.48
CA ALA A 67 13.13 -6.80 6.20
C ALA A 67 14.15 -5.67 6.13
N ASN A 68 14.26 -5.00 4.98
CA ASN A 68 14.83 -3.66 4.91
C ASN A 68 14.55 -2.99 3.55
N PRO A 69 14.12 -1.72 3.50
CA PRO A 69 13.58 -0.91 4.58
C PRO A 69 12.05 -0.93 4.48
N LEU A 70 11.44 -1.91 5.14
CA LEU A 70 10.03 -1.76 5.48
C LEU A 70 9.97 -0.71 6.61
N PRO A 71 9.07 0.28 6.53
CA PRO A 71 8.90 1.22 7.62
C PRO A 71 8.67 0.47 8.93
N PRO A 72 9.24 0.93 10.06
CA PRO A 72 8.95 0.32 11.33
C PRO A 72 7.43 0.32 11.55
N SER A 73 6.92 -0.72 12.21
CA SER A 73 5.49 -0.86 12.55
C SER A 73 4.93 0.30 13.37
N SER A 74 5.79 1.21 13.83
CA SER A 74 5.47 2.46 14.51
C SER A 74 5.08 3.55 13.51
N SER A 75 3.76 3.67 13.26
CA SER A 75 2.92 4.88 13.14
C SER A 75 3.42 6.27 12.65
N SER A 76 4.67 6.50 12.28
CA SER A 76 5.09 7.77 11.69
C SER A 76 4.79 7.77 10.19
N SER A 77 3.88 8.64 9.77
CA SER A 77 3.46 8.79 8.37
C SER A 77 4.64 8.97 7.41
N SER A 78 5.69 9.68 7.86
CA SER A 78 6.90 9.95 7.07
C SER A 78 7.70 8.69 6.70
N ALA A 79 7.58 7.59 7.44
CA ALA A 79 8.28 6.36 7.09
C ALA A 79 7.58 5.58 5.95
N ARG A 80 6.29 5.85 5.72
CA ARG A 80 5.46 5.20 4.70
C ARG A 80 5.52 5.88 3.33
N ASP A 81 6.03 7.10 3.26
CA ASP A 81 6.24 7.85 2.02
C ASP A 81 7.41 7.29 1.21
N TYR A 82 7.48 7.66 -0.08
CA TYR A 82 8.55 7.26 -1.01
C TYR A 82 8.70 5.74 -1.18
N PHE A 83 7.66 4.97 -0.88
CA PHE A 83 7.64 3.56 -1.15
C PHE A 83 7.63 3.31 -2.66
N SER A 84 8.28 2.23 -3.08
CA SER A 84 8.32 1.78 -4.48
C SER A 84 7.84 0.34 -4.54
N THR A 85 6.63 0.13 -5.06
CA THR A 85 6.07 -1.22 -5.22
C THR A 85 6.95 -2.07 -6.14
N ARG A 86 7.57 -1.43 -7.14
CA ARG A 86 8.46 -2.08 -8.10
C ARG A 86 9.76 -2.56 -7.47
N ASP A 87 10.40 -1.72 -6.66
CA ASP A 87 11.65 -2.09 -6.00
C ASP A 87 11.39 -3.15 -4.94
N PHE A 88 10.28 -3.04 -4.21
CA PHE A 88 9.84 -4.08 -3.27
C PHE A 88 9.66 -5.44 -3.97
N ALA A 89 8.98 -5.48 -5.12
CA ALA A 89 8.81 -6.72 -5.88
C ALA A 89 10.14 -7.29 -6.39
N THR A 90 11.04 -6.43 -6.84
CA THR A 90 12.35 -6.82 -7.37
C THR A 90 13.26 -7.38 -6.28
N LEU A 91 13.37 -6.68 -5.14
CA LEU A 91 14.20 -7.10 -4.00
C LEU A 91 13.75 -8.42 -3.38
N ASN A 92 12.45 -8.71 -3.46
CA ASN A 92 11.87 -9.93 -2.91
C ASN A 92 11.61 -11.02 -3.97
N GLY A 93 12.07 -10.83 -5.21
CA GLY A 93 11.92 -11.82 -6.27
C GLY A 93 10.46 -12.20 -6.60
N LEU A 94 9.52 -11.27 -6.43
CA LEU A 94 8.08 -11.52 -6.58
C LEU A 94 7.61 -11.56 -8.04
N GLY A 95 8.45 -11.12 -8.98
CA GLY A 95 8.11 -11.06 -10.40
C GLY A 95 7.03 -10.04 -10.72
N LEU A 96 6.14 -10.38 -11.65
CA LEU A 96 5.00 -9.53 -12.05
C LEU A 96 3.81 -9.72 -11.11
N PRO A 97 2.99 -8.69 -10.90
CA PRO A 97 1.78 -8.82 -10.10
C PRO A 97 0.80 -9.80 -10.77
N VAL A 98 0.18 -10.66 -9.95
CA VAL A 98 -0.84 -11.62 -10.41
C VAL A 98 -2.22 -10.97 -10.52
N ALA A 99 -2.47 -9.94 -9.70
CA ALA A 99 -3.70 -9.16 -9.75
C ALA A 99 -3.43 -7.75 -9.25
N ALA A 100 -4.22 -6.80 -9.73
CA ALA A 100 -4.26 -5.45 -9.20
C ALA A 100 -5.69 -4.91 -9.27
N VAL A 101 -6.12 -4.23 -8.22
CA VAL A 101 -7.39 -3.50 -8.18
C VAL A 101 -7.14 -2.14 -7.55
N TYR A 102 -7.92 -1.14 -7.92
CA TYR A 102 -7.83 0.17 -7.29
C TYR A 102 -9.20 0.78 -7.08
N PHE A 103 -9.26 1.72 -6.16
CA PHE A 103 -10.42 2.58 -5.96
C PHE A 103 -9.97 4.02 -5.78
N ASN A 104 -10.88 4.95 -6.04
CA ASN A 104 -10.63 6.37 -5.85
C ASN A 104 -11.28 6.83 -4.53
N ALA A 105 -10.59 7.65 -3.76
CA ALA A 105 -11.17 8.32 -2.60
C ALA A 105 -10.78 9.80 -2.55
N GLN A 106 -11.62 10.61 -1.93
CA GLN A 106 -11.38 12.03 -1.70
C GLN A 106 -11.84 12.40 -0.30
N ARG A 107 -11.40 13.56 0.20
CA ARG A 107 -11.85 14.06 1.50
C ARG A 107 -13.37 14.15 1.53
N GLU A 108 -13.97 13.68 2.62
CA GLU A 108 -15.41 13.84 2.84
C GLU A 108 -15.78 15.32 2.76
N THR A 109 -16.74 15.65 1.91
CA THR A 109 -17.28 17.01 1.82
C THR A 109 -18.36 17.15 2.89
N ALA A 110 -18.27 18.20 3.70
CA ALA A 110 -19.27 18.46 4.74
C ALA A 110 -20.67 18.43 4.12
N ALA A 111 -21.60 17.71 4.76
CA ALA A 111 -22.97 17.58 4.28
C ALA A 111 -23.57 18.97 4.05
N ARG A 112 -23.81 19.31 2.79
CA ARG A 112 -24.51 20.54 2.44
C ARG A 112 -25.97 20.32 2.84
N ARG A 113 -26.39 20.86 3.99
CA ARG A 113 -27.81 20.90 4.38
C ARG A 113 -28.57 21.53 3.21
N ARG A 114 -29.43 20.72 2.57
CA ARG A 114 -30.39 21.19 1.57
C ARG A 114 -31.64 21.69 2.25
#